data_AF-A0A9E4RP62-F1
#
_entry.id   AF-A0A9E4RP62-F1
#
_cell.length_a   1.000
_cell.length_b   1.000
_cell.length_c   1.000
_cell.angle_alpha   90.00
_cell.angle_beta   90.00
_cell.angle_gamma   90.00
#
_symmetry.space_group_name_H-M   'P 1'
#
loop_
_entity.id
_entity.type
_entity.pdbx_description
1 polymer ?
#
loop_
_entity_poly.entity_id
_entity_poly.type
_entity_poly.pdbx_seq_one_letter_code
_entity_poly.pdbx_strand_id
1 'polypeptide(L)'
;MSKELGNELPDDLYRALSAGVAGAAAGTAIVVSTIDAEGWAHPALLSSGEVTARDRHTLRTVTYADSHTTANMRANGKVTLIFVDERMTYYVKGTAAEAPSPAGTPEGFATMDVTVHQVLADAAGPSEGSATITSGITFARAQPLTHNKGTALDP
;
A
#
# COMPACT_ATOMS: atom_id res chain seq x y z
N MET A 1 4.21 5.06 20.98
CA MET A 1 3.04 4.23 21.42
C MET A 1 1.86 4.65 20.56
N SER A 2 1.21 3.72 19.87
CA SER A 2 0.16 4.08 18.91
C SER A 2 -1.20 4.39 19.56
N LYS A 3 -1.93 5.32 18.95
CA LYS A 3 -3.28 5.75 19.31
C LYS A 3 -4.28 5.19 18.30
N GLU A 4 -5.36 4.58 18.78
CA GLU A 4 -6.47 4.15 17.94
C GLU A 4 -7.33 5.33 17.48
N LEU A 5 -7.61 5.40 16.18
CA LEU A 5 -8.39 6.46 15.53
C LEU A 5 -9.76 5.98 15.04
N GLY A 6 -10.05 4.67 15.10
CA GLY A 6 -11.30 4.08 14.60
C GLY A 6 -11.12 3.38 13.27
N ASN A 7 -12.15 3.35 12.42
CA ASN A 7 -12.20 2.61 11.16
C ASN A 7 -12.30 3.53 9.91
N GLU A 8 -11.83 4.77 10.04
CA GLU A 8 -11.81 5.78 8.98
C GLU A 8 -10.41 6.29 8.72
N LEU A 9 -10.07 6.49 7.44
CA LEU A 9 -8.83 7.14 7.04
C LEU A 9 -8.83 8.61 7.50
N PRO A 10 -7.78 9.04 8.22
CA PRO A 10 -7.57 10.44 8.57
C PRO A 10 -7.40 11.32 7.31
N ASP A 11 -7.68 12.62 7.44
CA ASP A 11 -7.73 13.56 6.30
C ASP A 11 -6.42 13.66 5.51
N ASP A 12 -5.28 13.62 6.19
CA ASP A 12 -3.95 13.64 5.59
C ASP A 12 -3.70 12.37 4.76
N LEU A 13 -3.97 11.20 5.32
CA LEU A 13 -3.83 9.91 4.65
C LEU A 13 -4.81 9.77 3.48
N TYR A 14 -6.08 10.10 3.67
CA TYR A 14 -7.09 10.05 2.62
C TYR A 14 -6.70 10.97 1.45
N ARG A 15 -6.26 12.20 1.72
CA ARG A 15 -5.80 13.12 0.67
C ARG A 15 -4.56 12.59 -0.05
N ALA A 16 -3.58 12.05 0.67
CA ALA A 16 -2.37 11.48 0.07
C ALA A 16 -2.69 10.33 -0.90
N LEU A 17 -3.67 9.48 -0.55
CA LEU A 17 -4.07 8.32 -1.36
C LEU A 17 -5.13 8.63 -2.42
N SER A 18 -5.83 9.76 -2.30
CA SER A 18 -6.82 10.24 -3.29
C SER A 18 -6.18 11.05 -4.41
N ALA A 19 -5.06 11.73 -4.11
CA ALA A 19 -4.34 12.56 -5.08
C ALA A 19 -3.58 11.76 -6.16
N GLY A 20 -3.61 10.42 -6.09
CA GLY A 20 -2.87 9.53 -6.99
C GLY A 20 -1.35 9.70 -6.86
N VAL A 21 -0.61 9.17 -7.85
CA VAL A 21 0.86 9.22 -7.93
C VAL A 21 1.44 10.65 -7.87
N ALA A 22 0.61 11.68 -8.10
CA ALA A 22 1.01 13.08 -8.04
C ALA A 22 1.09 13.66 -6.61
N GLY A 23 0.48 12.99 -5.61
CA GLY A 23 0.41 13.49 -4.23
C GLY A 23 1.37 12.84 -3.24
N ALA A 24 1.73 11.56 -3.45
CA ALA A 24 2.84 10.94 -2.75
C ALA A 24 4.15 11.37 -3.40
N ALA A 25 5.19 11.67 -2.62
CA ALA A 25 6.52 11.89 -3.18
C ALA A 25 6.85 10.68 -4.07
N ALA A 26 7.12 10.93 -5.36
CA ALA A 26 7.45 9.86 -6.29
C ALA A 26 8.57 9.00 -5.68
N GLY A 27 8.31 7.69 -5.56
CA GLY A 27 9.25 6.76 -4.94
C GLY A 27 8.96 6.38 -3.49
N THR A 28 7.86 6.81 -2.85
CA THR A 28 7.51 6.28 -1.52
C THR A 28 7.01 4.83 -1.58
N ALA A 29 7.54 3.97 -0.70
CA ALA A 29 7.07 2.62 -0.48
C ALA A 29 6.16 2.53 0.76
N ILE A 30 5.09 1.75 0.63
CA ILE A 30 4.14 1.38 1.68
C ILE A 30 4.44 -0.07 2.04
N VAL A 31 4.56 -0.37 3.34
CA VAL A 31 4.69 -1.77 3.76
C VAL A 31 3.29 -2.36 3.83
N VAL A 32 3.09 -3.47 3.12
CA VAL A 32 1.91 -4.32 3.29
C VAL A 32 2.34 -5.55 4.09
N SER A 33 1.58 -5.89 5.12
CA SER A 33 1.78 -7.11 5.90
C SER A 33 0.52 -7.95 5.84
N THR A 34 0.65 -9.16 5.31
CA THR A 34 -0.41 -10.17 5.27
C THR A 34 -0.09 -11.31 6.23
N ILE A 35 -0.98 -12.28 6.41
CA ILE A 35 -0.73 -13.45 7.25
C ILE A 35 -0.57 -14.68 6.37
N ASP A 36 0.57 -15.37 6.47
CA ASP A 36 0.83 -16.61 5.74
C ASP A 36 0.09 -17.82 6.34
N ALA A 37 0.28 -18.99 5.72
CA ALA A 37 -0.41 -20.22 6.12
C ALA A 37 0.01 -20.72 7.51
N GLU A 38 1.23 -20.40 7.92
CA GLU A 38 1.80 -20.74 9.22
C GLU A 38 1.41 -19.74 10.32
N GLY A 39 0.73 -18.65 9.95
CA GLY A 39 0.26 -17.61 10.86
C GLY A 39 1.27 -16.50 11.12
N TRP A 40 2.38 -16.45 10.37
CA TRP A 40 3.36 -15.38 10.46
C TRP A 40 2.97 -14.17 9.63
N ALA A 41 3.44 -13.01 10.08
CA ALA A 41 3.36 -11.79 9.30
C ALA A 41 4.28 -11.90 8.07
N HIS A 42 3.71 -11.69 6.89
CA HIS A 42 4.40 -11.66 5.61
C HIS A 42 4.47 -10.22 5.09
N PRO A 43 5.58 -9.49 5.33
CA PRO A 43 5.77 -8.14 4.83
C PRO A 43 6.23 -8.12 3.36
N ALA A 44 5.69 -7.18 2.59
CA ALA A 44 6.14 -6.80 1.26
C ALA A 44 6.07 -5.28 1.09
N LEU A 45 6.67 -4.76 0.02
CA LEU A 45 6.64 -3.33 -0.31
C LEU A 45 5.72 -3.11 -1.52
N LEU A 46 4.82 -2.14 -1.38
CA LEU A 46 4.03 -1.58 -2.47
C LEU A 46 4.53 -0.17 -2.76
N SER A 47 4.57 0.22 -4.01
CA SER A 47 4.73 1.61 -4.40
C SER A 47 3.48 2.43 -4.04
N SER A 48 3.65 3.73 -3.87
CA SER A 48 2.51 4.65 -3.67
C SER A 48 1.48 4.65 -4.80
N GLY A 49 1.83 4.16 -5.99
CA GLY A 49 0.88 3.98 -7.10
C GLY A 49 0.06 2.70 -7.03
N GLU A 50 0.43 1.76 -6.17
CA GLU A 50 -0.25 0.47 -6.00
C GLU A 50 -1.30 0.51 -4.88
N VAL A 51 -1.45 1.64 -4.17
CA VAL A 51 -2.44 1.82 -3.10
C VAL A 51 -3.21 3.13 -3.32
N THR A 52 -4.54 3.06 -3.34
CA THR A 52 -5.41 4.24 -3.51
C THR A 52 -6.56 4.20 -2.53
N ALA A 53 -7.09 5.35 -2.13
CA ALA A 53 -8.32 5.43 -1.37
C ALA A 53 -9.53 5.43 -2.32
N ARG A 54 -10.48 4.52 -2.09
CA ARG A 54 -11.78 4.53 -2.79
C ARG A 54 -12.76 5.45 -2.08
N ASP A 55 -12.73 5.38 -0.76
CA ASP A 55 -13.43 6.24 0.20
C ASP A 55 -12.66 6.18 1.54
N ARG A 56 -13.26 6.69 2.63
CA ARG A 56 -12.61 6.70 3.96
C ARG A 56 -12.56 5.34 4.65
N HIS A 57 -13.28 4.34 4.18
CA HIS A 57 -13.35 3.00 4.77
C HIS A 57 -12.80 1.92 3.85
N THR A 58 -12.42 2.27 2.62
CA THR A 58 -12.01 1.31 1.61
C THR A 58 -10.75 1.79 0.89
N LEU A 59 -9.70 1.00 1.01
CA LEU A 59 -8.48 1.14 0.21
C LEU A 59 -8.54 0.15 -0.95
N ARG A 60 -7.92 0.49 -2.08
CA ARG A 60 -7.68 -0.43 -3.19
C ARG A 60 -6.19 -0.63 -3.36
N THR A 61 -5.78 -1.89 -3.43
CA THR A 61 -4.40 -2.27 -3.72
C THR A 61 -4.31 -3.04 -5.04
N VAL A 62 -3.23 -2.83 -5.78
CA VAL A 62 -2.87 -3.64 -6.96
C VAL A 62 -1.60 -4.39 -6.64
N THR A 63 -1.60 -5.70 -6.88
CA THR A 63 -0.49 -6.60 -6.54
C THR A 63 -0.28 -7.62 -7.65
N TYR A 64 0.88 -8.26 -7.72
CA TYR A 64 1.07 -9.39 -8.64
C TYR A 64 0.14 -10.54 -8.26
N ALA A 65 -0.61 -11.05 -9.23
CA ALA A 65 -1.68 -12.02 -9.02
C ALA A 65 -1.18 -13.36 -8.45
N ASP A 66 0.08 -13.71 -8.69
CA ASP A 66 0.77 -14.92 -8.24
C ASP A 66 1.66 -14.70 -7.00
N SER A 67 1.67 -13.50 -6.42
CA SER A 67 2.47 -13.22 -5.23
C SER A 67 1.90 -13.87 -3.96
N HIS A 68 2.79 -14.12 -3.00
CA HIS A 68 2.41 -14.57 -1.65
C HIS A 68 1.46 -13.58 -0.96
N THR A 69 1.68 -12.28 -1.12
CA THR A 69 0.76 -11.24 -0.62
C THR A 69 -0.66 -11.46 -1.11
N THR A 70 -0.86 -11.66 -2.42
CA THR A 70 -2.19 -11.88 -3.02
C THR A 70 -2.78 -13.21 -2.57
N ALA A 71 -1.97 -14.27 -2.53
CA ALA A 71 -2.41 -15.59 -2.05
C ALA A 71 -2.90 -15.51 -0.60
N ASN A 72 -2.18 -14.82 0.27
CA ASN A 72 -2.55 -14.62 1.68
C ASN A 72 -3.84 -13.82 1.82
N MET A 73 -4.00 -12.73 1.05
CA MET A 73 -5.23 -11.94 1.03
C MET A 73 -6.43 -12.78 0.56
N ARG A 74 -6.29 -13.61 -0.47
CA ARG A 74 -7.36 -14.51 -0.91
C ARG A 74 -7.70 -15.58 0.13
N ALA A 75 -6.70 -16.10 0.84
CA ALA A 75 -6.88 -17.18 1.80
C ALA A 75 -7.59 -16.73 3.08
N ASN A 76 -7.22 -15.57 3.63
CA ASN A 76 -7.72 -15.14 4.94
C ASN A 76 -8.10 -13.65 5.04
N GLY A 77 -7.81 -12.86 4.00
CA GLY A 77 -8.13 -11.43 3.93
C GLY A 77 -7.36 -10.54 4.90
N LYS A 78 -6.59 -11.07 5.85
CA LYS A 78 -5.97 -10.24 6.90
C LYS A 78 -4.81 -9.44 6.32
N VAL A 79 -4.93 -8.11 6.41
CA VAL A 79 -3.91 -7.18 5.93
C VAL A 79 -3.70 -6.02 6.89
N THR A 80 -2.45 -5.60 7.03
CA THR A 80 -2.07 -4.31 7.61
C THR A 80 -1.26 -3.52 6.57
N LEU A 81 -1.69 -2.30 6.28
CA LEU A 81 -0.93 -1.33 5.47
C LEU A 81 -0.27 -0.32 6.42
N ILE A 82 1.02 -0.10 6.23
CA ILE A 82 1.84 0.75 7.08
C ILE A 82 2.36 1.92 6.25
N PHE A 83 1.94 3.11 6.65
CA PHE A 83 2.32 4.39 6.05
C PHE A 83 3.28 5.08 6.99
N VAL A 84 4.46 5.45 6.48
CA VAL A 84 5.49 6.16 7.25
C VAL A 84 5.99 7.32 6.40
N ASP A 85 5.93 8.51 6.97
CA ASP A 85 6.44 9.77 6.43
C ASP A 85 6.84 10.67 7.61
N GLU A 86 7.61 11.72 7.35
CA GLU A 86 7.93 12.79 8.31
C GLU A 86 6.68 13.39 8.98
N ARG A 87 5.55 13.41 8.26
CA ARG A 87 4.31 14.05 8.72
C ARG A 87 3.31 13.09 9.35
N MET A 88 3.39 11.81 9.01
CA MET A 88 2.38 10.83 9.40
C MET A 88 2.97 9.44 9.58
N THR A 89 2.48 8.71 10.58
CA THR A 89 2.68 7.27 10.69
C THR A 89 1.38 6.59 11.06
N TYR A 90 0.89 5.75 10.16
CA TYR A 90 -0.39 5.07 10.30
C TYR A 90 -0.26 3.57 10.04
N TYR A 91 -0.97 2.77 10.84
CA TYR A 91 -1.21 1.35 10.61
C TYR A 91 -2.69 1.16 10.33
N VAL A 92 -3.01 0.77 9.10
CA VAL A 92 -4.39 0.52 8.65
C VAL A 92 -4.59 -0.99 8.55
N LYS A 93 -5.38 -1.54 9.47
CA LYS A 93 -5.75 -2.96 9.48
C LYS A 93 -7.11 -3.14 8.84
N GLY A 94 -7.24 -4.21 8.05
CA GLY A 94 -8.45 -4.45 7.31
C GLY A 94 -8.61 -5.89 6.84
N THR A 95 -9.69 -6.11 6.09
CA THR A 95 -9.92 -7.34 5.34
C THR A 95 -9.86 -7.04 3.85
N ALA A 96 -8.98 -7.73 3.14
CA ALA A 96 -8.86 -7.69 1.70
C ALA A 96 -9.83 -8.70 1.05
N ALA A 97 -10.48 -8.27 -0.03
CA ALA A 97 -11.24 -9.11 -0.93
C ALA A 97 -10.87 -8.77 -2.37
N GLU A 98 -10.86 -9.77 -3.24
CA GLU A 98 -10.58 -9.54 -4.66
C GLU A 98 -11.72 -8.75 -5.30
N ALA A 99 -11.35 -7.71 -6.04
CA ALA A 99 -12.26 -6.81 -6.73
C ALA A 99 -12.03 -6.88 -8.24
N PRO A 100 -13.04 -6.56 -9.06
CA PRO A 100 -12.85 -6.45 -10.49
C PRO A 100 -11.74 -5.47 -10.83
N SER A 101 -10.76 -5.92 -11.61
CA SER A 101 -9.68 -5.07 -12.10
C SER A 101 -10.22 -3.98 -13.01
N PRO A 102 -9.81 -2.70 -12.82
CA PRO A 102 -10.14 -1.64 -13.76
C PRO A 102 -9.68 -1.97 -15.18
N ALA A 103 -10.41 -1.44 -16.18
CA ALA A 103 -10.00 -1.55 -17.57
C ALA A 103 -8.57 -1.00 -17.76
N GLY A 104 -7.73 -1.74 -18.48
CA GLY A 104 -6.33 -1.37 -18.70
C GLY A 104 -5.36 -1.81 -17.59
N THR A 105 -5.83 -2.53 -16.57
CA THR A 105 -4.92 -3.23 -15.64
C THR A 105 -4.12 -4.28 -16.42
N PRO A 106 -2.78 -4.26 -16.37
CA PRO A 106 -1.98 -5.26 -17.09
C PRO A 106 -2.28 -6.69 -16.63
N GLU A 107 -2.07 -7.65 -17.52
CA GLU A 107 -2.11 -9.07 -17.15
C GLU A 107 -1.10 -9.37 -16.05
N GLY A 108 -1.42 -10.36 -15.20
CA GLY A 108 -0.58 -10.73 -14.06
C GLY A 108 -0.74 -9.88 -12.80
N PHE A 109 -1.69 -8.92 -12.80
CA PHE A 109 -2.04 -8.15 -11.59
C PHE A 109 -3.44 -8.50 -11.06
N ALA A 110 -3.58 -8.48 -9.75
CA ALA A 110 -4.83 -8.62 -9.03
C ALA A 110 -5.19 -7.30 -8.32
N THR A 111 -6.48 -6.96 -8.35
CA THR A 111 -7.02 -5.81 -7.61
C THR A 111 -7.69 -6.30 -6.35
N MET A 112 -7.30 -5.76 -5.20
CA MET A 112 -7.87 -6.11 -3.90
C MET A 112 -8.44 -4.85 -3.25
N ASP A 113 -9.71 -4.90 -2.84
CA ASP A 113 -10.29 -3.88 -1.98
C ASP A 113 -10.12 -4.29 -0.52
N VAL A 114 -9.60 -3.37 0.30
CA VAL A 114 -9.35 -3.55 1.73
C VAL A 114 -10.36 -2.71 2.49
N THR A 115 -11.29 -3.38 3.17
CA THR A 115 -12.18 -2.73 4.14
C THR A 115 -11.41 -2.41 5.41
N VAL A 116 -11.39 -1.13 5.79
CA VAL A 116 -10.70 -0.61 6.97
C VAL A 116 -11.48 -0.99 8.22
N HIS A 117 -10.81 -1.68 9.14
CA HIS A 117 -11.36 -2.05 10.46
C HIS A 117 -10.74 -1.23 11.58
N GLN A 118 -9.46 -0.90 11.45
CA GLN A 118 -8.73 -0.18 12.49
C GLN A 118 -7.64 0.69 11.87
N VAL A 119 -7.56 1.94 12.30
CA VAL A 119 -6.47 2.86 12.03
C VAL A 119 -5.78 3.18 13.35
N LEU A 120 -4.48 2.97 13.39
CA LEU A 120 -3.62 3.34 14.49
C LEU A 120 -2.68 4.45 14.02
N ALA A 121 -2.59 5.56 14.75
CA ALA A 121 -1.57 6.58 14.56
C ALA A 121 -0.40 6.29 15.49
N ASP A 122 0.81 6.17 14.97
CA ASP A 122 2.00 6.12 15.80
C ASP A 122 2.73 7.46 15.75
N ALA A 123 3.08 7.95 16.92
CA ALA A 123 3.83 9.19 17.07
C ALA A 123 4.67 9.07 18.34
N ALA A 124 5.82 9.74 18.34
CA ALA A 124 6.67 9.80 19.51
C ALA A 124 5.88 10.38 20.69
N GLY A 125 5.71 9.56 21.72
CA GLY A 125 5.09 9.99 22.97
C GLY A 125 6.07 10.79 23.84
N PRO A 126 5.62 11.40 24.94
CA PRO A 126 6.48 12.13 25.87
C PRO A 126 7.67 11.31 26.40
N SER A 127 7.53 9.98 26.48
CA SER A 127 8.56 9.04 26.92
C SER A 127 9.65 8.76 25.88
N GLU A 128 9.39 9.07 24.60
CA GLU A 128 10.29 8.83 23.47
C GLU A 128 11.16 10.07 23.15
N GLY A 129 11.07 11.12 23.99
CA GLY A 129 11.84 12.34 23.87
C GLY A 129 11.42 13.19 22.67
N SER A 130 12.39 13.85 22.03
CA SER A 130 12.19 14.64 20.81
C SER A 130 12.46 13.84 19.53
N ALA A 131 12.39 12.51 19.59
CA ALA A 131 12.60 11.66 18.43
C ALA A 131 11.48 11.90 17.42
N THR A 132 11.83 12.10 16.15
CA THR A 132 10.87 12.26 15.06
C THR A 132 11.25 11.35 13.90
N ILE A 133 10.25 10.87 13.17
CA ILE A 133 10.51 10.21 11.89
C ILE A 133 11.03 11.27 10.91
N THR A 134 12.16 10.99 10.29
CA THR A 134 12.83 11.90 9.36
C THR A 134 12.60 11.56 7.90
N SER A 135 12.02 10.39 7.60
CA SER A 135 11.64 9.97 6.25
C SER A 135 10.78 8.71 6.27
N GLY A 136 10.07 8.46 5.17
CA GLY A 136 9.51 7.14 4.86
C GLY A 136 10.53 6.19 4.20
N ILE A 137 10.05 5.02 3.77
CA ILE A 137 10.81 4.12 2.90
C ILE A 137 10.69 4.64 1.47
N THR A 138 11.80 4.74 0.76
CA THR A 138 11.81 5.19 -0.64
C THR A 138 12.49 4.19 -1.57
N PHE A 139 12.07 4.16 -2.84
CA PHE A 139 12.66 3.39 -3.91
C PHE A 139 12.88 4.27 -5.14
N ALA A 140 13.93 3.99 -5.89
CA ALA A 140 14.18 4.61 -7.19
C ALA A 140 13.91 3.59 -8.28
N ARG A 141 13.20 3.99 -9.34
CA ARG A 141 13.19 3.22 -10.59
C ARG A 141 14.43 3.60 -11.38
N ALA A 142 15.25 2.61 -11.74
CA ALA A 142 16.13 2.79 -12.89
C ALA A 142 15.25 3.07 -14.12
N GLN A 143 15.75 3.88 -15.05
CA GLN A 143 15.09 4.37 -16.29
C GLN A 143 14.02 3.42 -16.87
N PRO A 144 12.88 3.91 -17.41
CA PRO A 144 11.78 3.06 -17.81
C PRO A 144 12.26 1.89 -18.67
N LEU A 145 11.72 0.69 -18.42
CA LEU A 145 11.88 -0.45 -19.31
C LEU A 145 11.47 0.01 -20.71
N THR A 146 12.45 0.24 -21.57
CA THR A 146 12.19 0.45 -22.98
C THR A 146 11.55 -0.85 -23.46
N HIS A 147 10.28 -0.78 -23.88
CA HIS A 147 9.73 -1.85 -24.70
C HIS A 147 10.61 -1.93 -25.93
N ASN A 148 11.51 -2.93 -25.93
CA ASN A 148 12.31 -3.23 -27.11
C ASN A 148 11.31 -3.72 -28.16
N LYS A 149 10.87 -2.83 -29.06
CA LYS A 149 10.14 -3.19 -30.28
C LYS A 149 11.11 -3.96 -31.18
N GLY A 150 11.32 -5.23 -30.86
CA GLY A 150 11.97 -6.19 -31.72
C GLY A 150 10.98 -6.72 -32.76
N THR A 151 10.60 -5.88 -33.72
CA THR A 151 10.21 -6.30 -35.07
C THR A 151 10.54 -5.17 -36.03
N ALA A 152 11.80 -5.14 -36.49
CA ALA A 152 12.07 -4.64 -37.81
C ALA A 152 11.44 -5.65 -38.78
N LEU A 153 10.28 -5.29 -39.32
CA LEU A 153 9.87 -5.76 -40.64
C LEU A 153 10.30 -4.65 -41.60
N ASP A 154 11.31 -4.96 -42.40
CA ASP A 154 11.42 -4.65 -43.83
C ASP A 154 12.68 -5.34 -44.36
N PRO A 155 12.71 -5.80 -45.64
CA PRO A 155 11.90 -5.33 -46.77
C PRO A 155 10.81 -6.29 -47.26
#